data_AF-A0A958QY95-F1
#
_entry.id   AF-A0A958QY95-F1
#
_cell.length_a   1.000
_cell.length_b   1.000
_cell.length_c   1.000
_cell.angle_alpha   90.00
_cell.angle_beta   90.00
_cell.angle_gamma   90.00
#
_symmetry.space_group_name_H-M   'P 1'
#
loop_
_entity.id
_entity.type
_entity.pdbx_description
1 polymer ?
#
loop_
_entity_poly.entity_id
_entity_poly.type
_entity_poly.pdbx_seq_one_letter_code
_entity_poly.pdbx_strand_id
1 'polypeptide(L)'
;APEHGGEKFVFRFADASPEQRDADASCFLGLGLSDAQWDQIDGALGSERGTVLVAGPTGSGKTTLLYSLLRYLNKPWRSIVTLEDPIERPIDGLSQTAIAPERGQTYASLLKALLRHDPDVIMLGEIRDEEAAAAALTAGITGHIVLSTLHASNCFDVLLRLIQFGCRRELIQLSLSLIIAQRLVGRVCSSCVEWQTPNDALRALLNLTPARTLPVCSGCPSCDGRGIEGRIGVFELLNPEGLFRSSAHVTTSPIGKAHWPPDSNSVYREMQRSGYQPLAFRVRELLLSGVIPVSEALRALGCAPHRFGYCLPVAFDRAR
;
A
#
# COMPACT_ATOMS: atom_id res chain seq x y z
N ALA A 1 7.65 5.35 -26.15
CA ALA A 1 7.14 6.28 -27.18
C ALA A 1 8.28 6.58 -28.13
N PRO A 2 8.05 6.69 -29.45
CA PRO A 2 9.09 7.13 -30.36
C PRO A 2 9.48 8.56 -29.97
N GLU A 3 10.72 8.74 -29.52
CA GLU A 3 11.32 10.06 -29.38
C GLU A 3 11.87 10.47 -30.76
N HIS A 4 11.89 11.76 -31.08
CA HIS A 4 12.45 12.25 -32.34
C HIS A 4 13.91 11.81 -32.47
N GLY A 5 14.17 10.76 -33.27
CA GLY A 5 15.52 10.24 -33.53
C GLY A 5 15.72 8.73 -33.32
N GLY A 6 14.73 7.99 -32.81
CA GLY A 6 14.84 6.53 -32.69
C GLY A 6 13.84 5.90 -31.72
N GLU A 7 13.95 4.57 -31.57
CA GLU A 7 13.11 3.79 -30.65
C GLU A 7 13.82 3.61 -29.30
N LYS A 8 13.14 4.00 -28.22
CA LYS A 8 13.59 3.73 -26.84
C LYS A 8 12.98 2.42 -26.36
N PHE A 9 13.81 1.40 -26.21
CA PHE A 9 13.43 0.13 -25.60
C PHE A 9 13.73 0.15 -24.10
N VAL A 10 12.76 -0.27 -23.29
CA VAL A 10 12.92 -0.42 -21.84
C VAL A 10 12.72 -1.89 -21.49
N PHE A 11 13.81 -2.56 -21.09
CA PHE A 11 13.75 -3.92 -20.59
C PHE A 11 13.56 -3.90 -19.08
N ARG A 12 12.52 -4.57 -18.60
CA ARG A 12 12.30 -4.80 -17.17
C ARG A 12 12.50 -6.28 -16.90
N PHE A 13 13.54 -6.62 -16.15
CA PHE A 13 13.74 -7.97 -15.69
C PHE A 13 12.79 -8.25 -14.52
N ALA A 14 11.89 -9.21 -14.69
CA ALA A 14 11.13 -9.78 -13.60
C ALA A 14 11.99 -10.89 -13.00
N ASP A 15 12.59 -10.64 -11.83
CA ASP A 15 13.38 -11.66 -11.15
C ASP A 15 12.46 -12.81 -10.72
N ALA A 16 12.70 -13.99 -11.27
CA ALA A 16 11.94 -15.22 -11.05
C ALA A 16 12.59 -16.10 -9.98
N SER A 17 13.10 -15.49 -8.90
CA SER A 17 13.63 -16.29 -7.79
C SER A 17 12.47 -17.05 -7.13
N PRO A 18 12.57 -18.39 -7.02
CA PRO A 18 11.55 -19.22 -6.40
C PRO A 18 11.74 -19.12 -4.89
N GLU A 19 11.40 -18.00 -4.29
CA GLU A 19 11.03 -18.04 -2.89
C GLU A 19 9.54 -18.32 -2.82
N GLN A 20 9.19 -19.57 -3.16
CA GLN A 20 8.12 -20.30 -2.46
C GLN A 20 8.56 -20.47 -0.99
N ARG A 21 8.76 -19.35 -0.28
CA ARG A 21 8.72 -19.41 1.17
C ARG A 21 7.24 -19.43 1.51
N ASP A 22 6.85 -20.39 2.34
CA ASP A 22 5.56 -20.35 2.99
C ASP A 22 5.41 -18.94 3.58
N ALA A 23 4.39 -18.20 3.13
CA ALA A 23 4.12 -16.89 3.67
C ALA A 23 3.57 -17.11 5.08
N ASP A 24 4.46 -17.05 6.07
CA ASP A 24 4.12 -17.00 7.49
C ASP A 24 4.26 -15.57 8.02
N ALA A 25 3.92 -15.36 9.29
CA ALA A 25 4.02 -14.05 9.93
C ALA A 25 5.43 -13.43 9.82
N SER A 26 6.50 -14.25 9.81
CA SER A 26 7.88 -13.78 9.74
C SER A 26 8.21 -13.16 8.37
N CYS A 27 7.56 -13.63 7.30
CA CYS A 27 7.68 -13.05 5.96
C CYS A 27 7.22 -11.58 5.95
N PHE A 28 6.10 -11.28 6.62
CA PHE A 28 5.53 -9.94 6.65
C PHE A 28 6.37 -8.94 7.46
N LEU A 29 7.02 -9.40 8.53
CA LEU A 29 8.04 -8.60 9.23
C LEU A 29 9.23 -8.30 8.32
N GLY A 30 9.65 -9.26 7.50
CA GLY A 30 10.69 -9.06 6.47
C GLY A 30 10.33 -8.00 5.42
N LEU A 31 9.04 -7.82 5.13
CA LEU A 31 8.52 -6.77 4.25
C LEU A 31 8.50 -5.37 4.92
N GLY A 32 8.58 -5.29 6.25
CA GLY A 32 8.60 -4.04 7.02
C GLY A 32 7.32 -3.72 7.81
N LEU A 33 6.36 -4.64 7.84
CA LEU A 33 5.21 -4.54 8.74
C LEU A 33 5.70 -4.68 10.19
N SER A 34 5.11 -3.93 11.11
CA SER A 34 5.25 -4.22 12.54
C SER A 34 4.27 -5.31 12.96
N ASP A 35 4.48 -5.93 14.13
CA ASP A 35 3.56 -6.92 14.68
C ASP A 35 2.12 -6.37 14.78
N ALA A 36 1.97 -5.15 15.32
CA ALA A 36 0.66 -4.50 15.43
C ALA A 36 -0.01 -4.20 14.07
N GLN A 37 0.77 -4.01 13.00
CA GLN A 37 0.24 -3.85 11.64
C GLN A 37 -0.14 -5.21 11.04
N TRP A 38 0.66 -6.24 11.30
CA TRP A 38 0.33 -7.61 10.92
C TRP A 38 -0.95 -8.09 11.61
N ASP A 39 -1.11 -7.88 12.91
CA ASP A 39 -2.32 -8.27 13.65
C ASP A 39 -3.60 -7.64 13.06
N GLN A 40 -3.51 -6.38 12.60
CA GLN A 40 -4.63 -5.71 11.92
C GLN A 40 -4.94 -6.35 10.56
N ILE A 41 -3.90 -6.71 9.80
CA ILE A 41 -4.06 -7.40 8.51
C ILE A 41 -4.64 -8.79 8.73
N ASP A 42 -4.06 -9.56 9.65
CA ASP A 42 -4.51 -10.91 9.96
C ASP A 42 -5.95 -10.94 10.46
N GLY A 43 -6.33 -10.02 11.35
CA GLY A 43 -7.71 -9.85 11.78
C GLY A 43 -8.68 -9.53 10.62
N ALA A 44 -8.29 -8.67 9.68
CA ALA A 44 -9.10 -8.38 8.50
C ALA A 44 -9.21 -9.58 7.54
N LEU A 45 -8.14 -10.38 7.42
CA LEU A 45 -8.07 -11.58 6.59
C LEU A 45 -8.75 -12.82 7.21
N GLY A 46 -8.88 -12.84 8.53
CA GLY A 46 -9.58 -13.88 9.29
C GLY A 46 -11.10 -13.68 9.36
N SER A 47 -11.60 -12.55 8.88
CA SER A 47 -13.04 -12.27 8.81
C SER A 47 -13.74 -13.18 7.79
N GLU A 48 -15.06 -13.35 7.92
CA GLU A 48 -15.87 -14.09 6.93
C GLU A 48 -16.08 -13.31 5.62
N ARG A 49 -15.97 -11.98 5.70
CA ARG A 49 -16.26 -11.08 4.57
C ARG A 49 -15.56 -9.74 4.73
N GLY A 50 -15.40 -9.04 3.61
CA GLY A 50 -14.93 -7.65 3.58
C GLY A 50 -13.88 -7.42 2.50
N THR A 51 -13.62 -6.15 2.21
CA THR A 51 -12.65 -5.72 1.21
C THR A 51 -11.40 -5.14 1.86
N VAL A 52 -10.24 -5.69 1.53
CA VAL A 52 -8.92 -5.16 1.88
C VAL A 52 -8.30 -4.50 0.65
N LEU A 53 -8.00 -3.20 0.75
CA LEU A 53 -7.41 -2.43 -0.35
C LEU A 53 -5.94 -2.11 -0.10
N VAL A 54 -5.07 -2.53 -1.02
CA VAL A 54 -3.64 -2.21 -1.01
C VAL A 54 -3.38 -1.01 -1.93
N ALA A 55 -2.94 0.09 -1.37
CA ALA A 55 -2.71 1.33 -2.08
C ALA A 55 -1.25 1.75 -2.15
N GLY A 56 -0.92 2.51 -3.20
CA GLY A 56 0.41 3.06 -3.42
C GLY A 56 0.70 3.38 -4.89
N PRO A 57 1.73 4.21 -5.16
CA PRO A 57 2.15 4.53 -6.52
C PRO A 57 2.70 3.29 -7.26
N THR A 58 3.02 3.45 -8.54
CA THR A 58 3.73 2.42 -9.29
C THR A 58 5.08 2.13 -8.66
N GLY A 59 5.44 0.84 -8.53
CA GLY A 59 6.70 0.42 -7.92
C GLY A 59 6.73 0.47 -6.39
N SER A 60 5.60 0.68 -5.71
CA SER A 60 5.52 0.68 -4.24
C SER A 60 5.40 -0.71 -3.60
N GLY A 61 5.47 -1.80 -4.38
CA GLY A 61 5.37 -3.17 -3.86
C GLY A 61 3.95 -3.71 -3.68
N LYS A 62 2.92 -3.09 -4.32
CA LYS A 62 1.51 -3.55 -4.25
C LYS A 62 1.33 -5.01 -4.60
N THR A 63 1.78 -5.41 -5.79
CA THR A 63 1.63 -6.80 -6.22
C THR A 63 2.39 -7.76 -5.32
N THR A 64 3.60 -7.38 -4.86
CA THR A 64 4.39 -8.19 -3.92
C THR A 64 3.66 -8.44 -2.60
N LEU A 65 3.11 -7.40 -1.97
CA LEU A 65 2.30 -7.57 -0.75
C LEU A 65 1.06 -8.40 -1.04
N LEU A 66 0.30 -8.08 -2.09
CA LEU A 66 -0.93 -8.77 -2.46
C LEU A 66 -0.71 -10.27 -2.69
N TYR A 67 0.34 -10.64 -3.43
CA TYR A 67 0.72 -12.03 -3.66
C TYR A 67 1.20 -12.73 -2.38
N SER A 68 1.85 -12.00 -1.46
CA SER A 68 2.23 -12.55 -0.16
C SER A 68 0.99 -12.86 0.69
N LEU A 69 -0.02 -11.98 0.69
CA LEU A 69 -1.30 -12.22 1.34
C LEU A 69 -2.05 -13.40 0.70
N LEU A 70 -2.05 -13.51 -0.63
CA LEU A 70 -2.65 -14.65 -1.32
C LEU A 70 -2.02 -15.98 -0.93
N ARG A 71 -0.68 -16.05 -0.84
CA ARG A 71 0.03 -17.24 -0.37
C ARG A 71 -0.28 -17.57 1.09
N TYR A 72 -0.42 -16.56 1.94
CA TYR A 72 -0.81 -16.74 3.34
C TYR A 72 -2.21 -17.37 3.44
N LEU A 73 -3.15 -16.90 2.62
CA LEU A 73 -4.54 -17.38 2.55
C LEU A 73 -4.69 -18.73 1.84
N ASN A 74 -3.73 -19.12 1.01
CA ASN A 74 -3.75 -20.35 0.20
C ASN A 74 -3.68 -21.59 1.10
N LYS A 75 -4.85 -22.03 1.57
CA LYS A 75 -5.04 -23.21 2.39
C LYS A 75 -5.87 -24.23 1.61
N PRO A 76 -5.66 -25.55 1.81
CA PRO A 76 -6.40 -26.59 1.07
C PRO A 76 -7.93 -26.49 1.15
N TRP A 77 -8.46 -25.84 2.20
CA TRP A 77 -9.89 -25.65 2.43
C TRP A 77 -10.42 -24.30 1.95
N ARG A 78 -9.60 -23.46 1.29
CA ARG A 78 -10.02 -22.16 0.76
C ARG A 78 -9.94 -22.16 -0.77
N SER A 79 -11.05 -21.84 -1.42
CA SER A 79 -11.13 -21.54 -2.84
C SER A 79 -10.73 -20.10 -3.10
N ILE A 80 -9.65 -19.89 -3.85
CA ILE A 80 -9.12 -18.54 -4.16
C ILE A 80 -9.13 -18.31 -5.67
N VAL A 81 -9.77 -17.24 -6.09
CA VAL A 81 -9.84 -16.81 -7.49
C VAL A 81 -9.20 -15.43 -7.67
N THR A 82 -8.47 -15.23 -8.77
CA THR A 82 -7.88 -13.93 -9.10
C THR A 82 -8.24 -13.46 -10.50
N LEU A 83 -8.38 -12.14 -10.66
CA LEU A 83 -8.58 -11.44 -11.92
C LEU A 83 -7.43 -10.45 -12.10
N GLU A 84 -6.62 -10.56 -13.16
CA GLU A 84 -5.35 -9.84 -13.29
C GLU A 84 -5.07 -9.31 -14.70
N ASP A 85 -4.35 -8.19 -14.84
CA ASP A 85 -4.07 -7.54 -16.12
C ASP A 85 -2.58 -7.17 -16.27
N PRO A 86 -1.71 -8.09 -16.75
CA PRO A 86 -1.89 -9.54 -16.86
C PRO A 86 -1.52 -10.28 -15.55
N ILE A 87 -1.62 -11.61 -15.55
CA ILE A 87 -1.07 -12.44 -14.46
C ILE A 87 0.46 -12.24 -14.39
N GLU A 88 0.96 -11.73 -13.25
CA GLU A 88 2.40 -11.48 -13.08
C GLU A 88 3.16 -12.78 -12.81
N ARG A 89 2.63 -13.66 -11.93
CA ARG A 89 3.23 -14.95 -11.59
C ARG A 89 2.16 -16.00 -11.28
N PRO A 90 2.32 -17.26 -11.75
CA PRO A 90 1.46 -18.33 -11.31
C PRO A 90 1.70 -18.67 -9.83
N ILE A 91 0.63 -18.94 -9.09
CA ILE A 91 0.62 -19.45 -7.72
C ILE A 91 -0.17 -20.77 -7.73
N ASP A 92 0.50 -21.86 -7.40
CA ASP A 92 -0.14 -23.17 -7.30
C ASP A 92 -1.27 -23.16 -6.25
N GLY A 93 -2.41 -23.76 -6.59
CA GLY A 93 -3.60 -23.81 -5.73
C GLY A 93 -4.59 -22.65 -5.93
N LEU A 94 -4.23 -21.62 -6.71
CA LEU A 94 -5.14 -20.53 -7.06
C LEU A 94 -5.72 -20.69 -8.47
N SER A 95 -6.96 -20.25 -8.67
CA SER A 95 -7.55 -20.10 -9.99
C SER A 95 -7.33 -18.67 -10.51
N GLN A 96 -6.24 -18.45 -11.25
CA GLN A 96 -5.89 -17.13 -11.77
C GLN A 96 -6.39 -16.92 -13.19
N THR A 97 -7.08 -15.80 -13.44
CA THR A 97 -7.64 -15.44 -14.74
C THR A 97 -7.10 -14.09 -15.19
N ALA A 98 -6.57 -14.03 -16.41
CA ALA A 98 -6.17 -12.77 -17.03
C ALA A 98 -7.39 -12.02 -17.61
N ILE A 99 -7.43 -10.71 -17.45
CA ILE A 99 -8.39 -9.82 -18.11
C ILE A 99 -8.07 -9.78 -19.61
N ALA A 100 -9.11 -9.84 -20.44
CA ALA A 100 -9.01 -9.72 -21.90
C ALA A 100 -10.14 -8.80 -22.41
N PRO A 101 -10.00 -7.48 -22.30
CA PRO A 101 -11.06 -6.53 -22.66
C PRO A 101 -11.51 -6.66 -24.12
N GLU A 102 -10.60 -7.00 -25.03
CA GLU A 102 -10.87 -7.26 -26.45
C GLU A 102 -11.78 -8.47 -26.69
N ARG A 103 -11.94 -9.34 -25.69
CA ARG A 103 -12.88 -10.47 -25.67
C ARG A 103 -14.12 -10.21 -24.80
N GLY A 104 -14.31 -8.98 -24.32
CA GLY A 104 -15.39 -8.62 -23.39
C GLY A 104 -15.18 -9.14 -21.97
N GLN A 105 -13.98 -9.62 -21.64
CA GLN A 105 -13.64 -10.16 -20.33
C GLN A 105 -13.05 -9.04 -19.46
N THR A 106 -13.92 -8.21 -18.88
CA THR A 106 -13.58 -7.12 -17.96
C THR A 106 -13.61 -7.62 -16.51
N TYR A 107 -13.05 -6.84 -15.58
CA TYR A 107 -13.12 -7.15 -14.15
C TYR A 107 -14.55 -7.41 -13.67
N ALA A 108 -15.49 -6.54 -14.04
CA ALA A 108 -16.87 -6.65 -13.60
C ALA A 108 -17.62 -7.85 -14.23
N SER A 109 -17.37 -8.15 -15.51
CA SER A 109 -18.02 -9.28 -16.18
C SER A 109 -17.49 -10.61 -15.65
N LEU A 110 -16.17 -10.74 -15.50
CA LEU A 110 -15.53 -11.93 -14.94
C LEU A 110 -15.85 -12.12 -13.47
N LEU A 111 -15.89 -11.05 -12.66
CA LEU A 111 -16.25 -11.16 -11.24
C LEU A 111 -17.65 -11.73 -11.07
N LYS A 112 -18.64 -11.26 -11.84
CA LYS A 112 -20.02 -11.80 -11.81
C LYS A 112 -20.07 -13.30 -12.17
N ALA A 113 -19.22 -13.74 -13.10
CA ALA A 113 -19.10 -15.16 -13.44
C ALA A 113 -18.46 -15.96 -12.29
N LEU A 114 -17.38 -15.44 -11.71
CA LEU A 114 -16.61 -16.09 -10.64
C LEU A 114 -17.39 -16.25 -9.33
N LEU A 115 -18.34 -15.37 -9.02
CA LEU A 115 -19.20 -15.51 -7.84
C LEU A 115 -20.02 -16.82 -7.84
N ARG A 116 -20.15 -17.52 -8.97
CA ARG A 116 -20.80 -18.84 -9.05
C ARG A 116 -19.85 -20.02 -8.83
N HIS A 117 -18.56 -19.76 -8.70
CA HIS A 117 -17.54 -20.77 -8.44
C HIS A 117 -17.33 -21.03 -6.94
N ASP A 118 -18.21 -20.50 -6.09
CA ASP A 118 -18.13 -20.62 -4.63
C ASP A 118 -16.73 -20.22 -4.07
N PRO A 119 -16.18 -19.04 -4.45
CA PRO A 119 -14.88 -18.62 -3.94
C PRO A 119 -14.97 -18.16 -2.48
N ASP A 120 -13.96 -18.47 -1.67
CA ASP A 120 -13.80 -17.88 -0.33
C ASP A 120 -13.08 -16.53 -0.42
N VAL A 121 -12.09 -16.45 -1.29
CA VAL A 121 -11.25 -15.26 -1.50
C VAL A 121 -11.25 -14.86 -2.97
N ILE A 122 -11.46 -13.58 -3.22
CA ILE A 122 -11.44 -12.99 -4.56
C ILE A 122 -10.35 -11.92 -4.58
N MET A 123 -9.46 -11.98 -5.58
CA MET A 123 -8.49 -10.91 -5.82
C MET A 123 -8.75 -10.22 -7.15
N LEU A 124 -8.81 -8.89 -7.12
CA LEU A 124 -8.81 -8.04 -8.31
C LEU A 124 -7.46 -7.34 -8.41
N GLY A 125 -6.79 -7.46 -9.55
CA GLY A 125 -5.46 -6.90 -9.75
C GLY A 125 -5.42 -5.41 -9.44
N GLU A 126 -6.37 -4.64 -9.97
CA GLU A 126 -6.49 -3.21 -9.69
C GLU A 126 -7.91 -2.68 -9.92
N ILE A 127 -8.41 -1.84 -9.00
CA ILE A 127 -9.63 -1.05 -9.19
C ILE A 127 -9.25 0.26 -9.90
N ARG A 128 -9.73 0.44 -11.13
CA ARG A 128 -9.48 1.63 -11.96
C ARG A 128 -10.71 2.49 -12.23
N ASP A 129 -11.91 1.96 -12.00
CA ASP A 129 -13.18 2.58 -12.34
C ASP A 129 -14.29 2.25 -11.34
N GLU A 130 -15.44 2.91 -11.52
CA GLU A 130 -16.67 2.73 -10.74
C GLU A 130 -17.19 1.29 -10.77
N GLU A 131 -17.18 0.65 -11.94
CA GLU A 131 -17.79 -0.67 -12.11
C GLU A 131 -17.00 -1.73 -11.31
N ALA A 132 -15.67 -1.72 -11.43
CA ALA A 132 -14.79 -2.60 -10.67
C ALA A 132 -14.89 -2.32 -9.16
N ALA A 133 -14.90 -1.04 -8.75
CA ALA A 133 -15.01 -0.66 -7.35
C ALA A 133 -16.33 -1.14 -6.72
N ALA A 134 -17.45 -0.87 -7.38
CA ALA A 134 -18.77 -1.28 -6.91
C ALA A 134 -18.89 -2.80 -6.83
N ALA A 135 -18.36 -3.52 -7.81
CA ALA A 135 -18.41 -4.98 -7.83
C ALA A 135 -17.53 -5.60 -6.72
N ALA A 136 -16.32 -5.07 -6.50
CA ALA A 136 -15.43 -5.48 -5.40
C ALA A 136 -16.10 -5.30 -4.03
N LEU A 137 -16.61 -4.09 -3.77
CA LEU A 137 -17.25 -3.78 -2.50
C LEU A 137 -18.55 -4.59 -2.31
N THR A 138 -19.31 -4.85 -3.37
CA THR A 138 -20.50 -5.69 -3.28
C THR A 138 -20.13 -7.13 -2.91
N ALA A 139 -19.12 -7.72 -3.55
CA ALA A 139 -18.64 -9.06 -3.21
C ALA A 139 -18.18 -9.18 -1.75
N GLY A 140 -17.50 -8.13 -1.24
CA GLY A 140 -17.10 -8.03 0.17
C GLY A 140 -18.29 -7.98 1.16
N ILE A 141 -19.44 -7.46 0.74
CA ILE A 141 -20.66 -7.48 1.58
C ILE A 141 -21.31 -8.85 1.55
N THR A 142 -21.31 -9.52 0.41
CA THR A 142 -22.05 -10.77 0.16
C THR A 142 -21.31 -12.03 0.60
N GLY A 143 -20.34 -11.93 1.52
CA GLY A 143 -19.72 -13.09 2.15
C GLY A 143 -18.35 -13.52 1.61
N HIS A 144 -17.62 -12.63 0.94
CA HIS A 144 -16.30 -12.95 0.38
C HIS A 144 -15.23 -12.06 1.01
N ILE A 145 -14.01 -12.58 1.14
CA ILE A 145 -12.83 -11.75 1.36
C ILE A 145 -12.32 -11.27 0.00
N VAL A 146 -12.33 -9.97 -0.19
CA VAL A 146 -11.90 -9.33 -1.43
C VAL A 146 -10.59 -8.60 -1.22
N LEU A 147 -9.58 -8.94 -2.00
CA LEU A 147 -8.30 -8.22 -2.04
C LEU A 147 -8.22 -7.43 -3.35
N SER A 148 -7.79 -6.17 -3.29
CA SER A 148 -7.53 -5.41 -4.51
C SER A 148 -6.47 -4.35 -4.33
N THR A 149 -5.91 -3.87 -5.43
CA THR A 149 -5.05 -2.69 -5.41
C THR A 149 -5.75 -1.42 -5.90
N LEU A 150 -5.24 -0.26 -5.49
CA LEU A 150 -5.71 1.04 -5.94
C LEU A 150 -4.56 2.06 -5.98
N HIS A 151 -4.51 2.91 -7.01
CA HIS A 151 -3.52 3.98 -7.10
C HIS A 151 -3.93 5.22 -6.28
N ALA A 152 -3.41 5.28 -5.05
CA ALA A 152 -3.54 6.38 -4.10
C ALA A 152 -2.27 6.53 -3.26
N SER A 153 -2.01 7.72 -2.72
CA SER A 153 -0.75 8.03 -2.03
C SER A 153 -0.76 7.72 -0.54
N ASN A 154 -1.95 7.61 0.04
CA ASN A 154 -2.21 7.39 1.46
C ASN A 154 -3.63 6.80 1.66
N CYS A 155 -3.97 6.37 2.88
CA CYS A 155 -5.27 5.76 3.21
C CYS A 155 -6.46 6.72 3.01
N PHE A 156 -6.28 8.01 3.28
CA PHE A 156 -7.32 9.01 3.06
C PHE A 156 -7.63 9.20 1.57
N ASP A 157 -6.60 9.24 0.73
CA ASP A 157 -6.73 9.31 -0.74
C ASP A 157 -7.49 8.11 -1.30
N VAL A 158 -7.37 6.92 -0.68
CA VAL A 158 -8.16 5.74 -1.07
C VAL A 158 -9.66 5.98 -0.85
N LEU A 159 -10.04 6.52 0.30
CA LEU A 159 -11.44 6.86 0.59
C LEU A 159 -11.95 7.91 -0.42
N LEU A 160 -11.16 8.95 -0.70
CA LEU A 160 -11.51 9.96 -1.70
C LEU A 160 -11.67 9.35 -3.10
N ARG A 161 -10.79 8.44 -3.49
CA ARG A 161 -10.85 7.75 -4.79
C ARG A 161 -12.11 6.92 -4.93
N LEU A 162 -12.50 6.16 -3.92
CA LEU A 162 -13.76 5.41 -3.94
C LEU A 162 -14.98 6.34 -4.12
N ILE A 163 -14.99 7.48 -3.43
CA ILE A 163 -16.06 8.49 -3.58
C ILE A 163 -16.04 9.11 -4.99
N GLN A 164 -14.87 9.40 -5.53
CA GLN A 164 -14.71 9.93 -6.90
C GLN A 164 -15.16 8.93 -7.96
N PHE A 165 -14.98 7.63 -7.71
CA PHE A 165 -15.56 6.55 -8.51
C PHE A 165 -17.07 6.41 -8.32
N GLY A 166 -17.75 7.26 -7.54
CA GLY A 166 -19.20 7.17 -7.36
C GLY A 166 -19.65 6.11 -6.34
N CYS A 167 -18.72 5.46 -5.62
CA CYS A 167 -19.09 4.50 -4.59
C CYS A 167 -19.86 5.19 -3.46
N ARG A 168 -21.06 4.69 -3.18
CA ARG A 168 -21.90 5.20 -2.09
C ARG A 168 -21.22 4.96 -0.74
N ARG A 169 -21.38 5.91 0.17
CA ARG A 169 -20.80 5.85 1.52
C ARG A 169 -21.19 4.57 2.26
N GLU A 170 -22.45 4.16 2.14
CA GLU A 170 -22.97 2.97 2.80
C GLU A 170 -22.26 1.70 2.29
N LEU A 171 -21.95 1.65 0.99
CA LEU A 171 -21.22 0.53 0.39
C LEU A 171 -19.79 0.45 0.92
N ILE A 172 -19.11 1.59 1.01
CA ILE A 172 -17.76 1.68 1.58
C ILE A 172 -17.78 1.25 3.05
N GLN A 173 -18.73 1.76 3.83
CA GLN A 173 -18.84 1.47 5.26
C GLN A 173 -19.13 0.01 5.57
N LEU A 174 -19.99 -0.65 4.78
CA LEU A 174 -20.39 -2.04 5.03
C LEU A 174 -19.39 -3.06 4.52
N SER A 175 -18.55 -2.69 3.54
CA SER A 175 -17.67 -3.62 2.85
C SER A 175 -16.21 -3.49 3.23
N LEU A 176 -15.70 -2.25 3.34
CA LEU A 176 -14.27 -2.01 3.47
C LEU A 176 -13.80 -2.40 4.87
N SER A 177 -12.94 -3.42 4.97
CA SER A 177 -12.42 -3.92 6.24
C SER A 177 -11.08 -3.32 6.60
N LEU A 178 -10.21 -3.07 5.60
CA LEU A 178 -8.89 -2.50 5.82
C LEU A 178 -8.37 -1.79 4.57
N ILE A 179 -7.74 -0.63 4.76
CA ILE A 179 -6.88 0.01 3.75
C ILE A 179 -5.44 -0.10 4.21
N ILE A 180 -4.55 -0.54 3.32
CA ILE A 180 -3.11 -0.63 3.52
C ILE A 180 -2.46 0.27 2.47
N ALA A 181 -1.97 1.45 2.84
CA ALA A 181 -1.16 2.26 1.92
C ALA A 181 0.33 2.04 2.18
N GLN A 182 1.10 1.85 1.11
CA GLN A 182 2.51 1.51 1.23
C GLN A 182 3.43 2.35 0.32
N ARG A 183 4.68 2.47 0.77
CA ARG A 183 5.82 2.96 -0.01
C ARG A 183 7.01 2.04 0.19
N LEU A 184 7.89 1.97 -0.79
CA LEU A 184 9.21 1.35 -0.63
C LEU A 184 10.26 2.42 -0.41
N VAL A 185 11.11 2.21 0.58
CA VAL A 185 12.25 3.06 0.90
C VAL A 185 13.52 2.23 0.92
N GLY A 186 14.66 2.86 0.61
CA GLY A 186 15.97 2.21 0.69
C GLY A 186 16.37 1.94 2.15
N ARG A 187 16.97 0.77 2.41
CA ARG A 187 17.58 0.51 3.73
C ARG A 187 18.96 1.14 3.79
N VAL A 188 19.47 1.44 4.98
CA VAL A 188 20.85 1.92 5.15
C VAL A 188 21.86 0.98 4.48
N CYS A 189 22.85 1.57 3.81
CA CYS A 189 24.04 0.82 3.41
C CYS A 189 24.91 0.57 4.64
N SER A 190 25.14 -0.70 4.94
CA SER A 190 25.94 -1.13 6.10
C SER A 190 27.40 -0.65 6.04
N SER A 191 27.93 -0.43 4.84
CA SER A 191 29.33 -0.04 4.61
C SER A 191 29.62 1.46 4.75
N CYS A 192 28.61 2.34 4.62
CA CYS A 192 28.82 3.79 4.61
C CYS A 192 27.87 4.57 5.52
N VAL A 193 27.19 3.88 6.44
CA VAL A 193 26.35 4.52 7.44
C VAL A 193 27.21 5.26 8.47
N GLU A 194 26.89 6.52 8.67
CA GLU A 194 27.43 7.37 9.73
C GLU A 194 26.30 7.90 10.59
N TRP A 195 26.49 7.91 11.91
CA TRP A 195 25.50 8.41 12.86
C TRP A 195 25.78 9.87 13.18
N GLN A 196 24.91 10.76 12.70
CA GLN A 196 25.12 12.20 12.79
C GLN A 196 24.03 12.87 13.62
N THR A 197 24.40 13.92 14.34
CA THR A 197 23.46 14.77 15.07
C THR A 197 22.60 15.56 14.07
N PRO A 198 21.25 15.45 14.10
CA PRO A 198 20.41 16.17 13.16
C PRO A 198 20.46 17.68 13.40
N ASN A 199 20.39 18.46 12.33
CA ASN A 199 20.18 19.91 12.40
C ASN A 199 18.78 20.27 12.89
N ASP A 200 18.59 21.54 13.28
CA ASP A 200 17.35 22.01 13.89
C ASP A 200 16.13 21.87 12.97
N ALA A 201 16.30 22.08 11.67
CA ALA A 201 15.23 21.90 10.68
C ALA A 201 14.70 20.45 10.67
N LEU A 202 15.60 19.46 10.66
CA LEU A 202 15.21 18.06 10.70
C LEU A 202 14.63 17.67 12.06
N ARG A 203 15.18 18.20 13.16
CA ARG A 203 14.63 17.97 14.51
C ARG A 203 13.20 18.47 14.63
N ALA A 204 12.91 19.66 14.12
CA ALA A 204 11.57 20.25 14.12
C ALA A 204 10.60 19.42 13.26
N LEU A 205 11.00 19.02 12.06
CA LEU A 205 10.16 18.21 11.17
C LEU A 205 9.75 16.87 11.79
N LEU A 206 10.71 16.18 12.42
CA LEU A 206 10.52 14.82 12.94
C LEU A 206 10.13 14.77 14.42
N ASN A 207 9.93 15.94 15.04
CA ASN A 207 9.66 16.10 16.46
C ASN A 207 10.63 15.26 17.32
N LEU A 208 11.93 15.50 17.12
CA LEU A 208 13.02 14.79 17.79
C LEU A 208 13.46 15.54 19.04
N THR A 209 13.62 14.81 20.15
CA THR A 209 14.25 15.33 21.36
C THR A 209 15.77 15.51 21.13
N PRO A 210 16.39 16.56 21.71
CA PRO A 210 17.80 16.88 21.50
C PRO A 210 18.71 15.88 22.22
N ALA A 211 19.08 14.78 21.56
CA ALA A 211 20.16 13.85 21.97
C ALA A 211 20.40 12.70 20.97
N ARG A 212 19.49 12.44 20.02
CA ARG A 212 19.60 11.27 19.13
C ARG A 212 20.41 11.58 17.88
N THR A 213 21.40 10.73 17.59
CA THR A 213 22.04 10.65 16.27
C THR A 213 21.14 9.88 15.30
N LEU A 214 21.22 10.23 14.02
CA LEU A 214 20.46 9.59 12.95
C LEU A 214 21.40 9.00 11.89
N PRO A 215 21.00 7.93 11.20
CA PRO A 215 21.82 7.32 10.15
C PRO A 215 21.83 8.18 8.89
N VAL A 216 23.02 8.54 8.43
CA VAL A 216 23.30 9.26 7.19
C VAL A 216 24.22 8.39 6.34
N CYS A 217 23.90 8.21 5.07
CA CYS A 217 24.74 7.46 4.14
C CYS A 217 25.21 8.37 3.01
N SER A 218 26.52 8.50 2.86
CA SER A 218 27.18 9.30 1.81
C SER A 218 27.26 8.58 0.46
N GLY A 219 27.14 7.24 0.46
CA GLY A 219 27.33 6.39 -0.69
C GLY A 219 28.78 5.91 -0.82
N CYS A 220 28.95 4.63 -1.14
CA CYS A 220 30.24 3.96 -1.30
C CYS A 220 30.20 2.92 -2.43
N PRO A 221 31.34 2.32 -2.82
CA PRO A 221 31.38 1.30 -3.87
C PRO A 221 30.45 0.09 -3.61
N SER A 222 30.27 -0.36 -2.37
CA SER A 222 29.41 -1.50 -2.03
C SER A 222 27.93 -1.29 -2.40
N CYS A 223 27.48 -0.04 -2.42
CA CYS A 223 26.10 0.34 -2.75
C CYS A 223 25.99 1.09 -4.09
N ASP A 224 27.03 1.04 -4.93
CA ASP A 224 27.14 1.78 -6.19
C ASP A 224 26.94 3.30 -6.02
N GLY A 225 27.42 3.84 -4.89
CA GLY A 225 27.26 5.25 -4.57
C GLY A 225 25.81 5.69 -4.37
N ARG A 226 24.89 4.78 -3.98
CA ARG A 226 23.47 5.11 -3.70
C ARG A 226 23.18 5.43 -2.24
N GLY A 227 24.04 4.96 -1.33
CA GLY A 227 23.84 5.08 0.13
C GLY A 227 22.75 4.18 0.70
N ILE A 228 22.22 3.25 -0.10
CA ILE A 228 21.17 2.31 0.30
C ILE A 228 21.45 0.90 -0.20
N GLU A 229 21.01 -0.11 0.56
CA GLU A 229 21.13 -1.54 0.22
C GLU A 229 19.75 -2.20 0.31
N GLY A 230 19.22 -2.67 -0.81
CA GLY A 230 17.86 -3.22 -0.85
C GLY A 230 16.78 -2.19 -0.45
N ARG A 231 15.58 -2.68 -0.16
CA ARG A 231 14.42 -1.85 0.17
C ARG A 231 13.60 -2.47 1.29
N ILE A 232 12.80 -1.65 1.96
CA ILE A 232 11.81 -2.07 2.95
C ILE A 232 10.50 -1.33 2.70
N GLY A 233 9.38 -1.98 3.01
CA GLY A 233 8.07 -1.35 3.00
C GLY A 233 7.87 -0.46 4.21
N VAL A 234 7.23 0.68 3.97
CA VAL A 234 6.65 1.54 5.00
C VAL A 234 5.15 1.54 4.77
N PHE A 235 4.41 1.16 5.80
CA PHE A 235 2.98 0.93 5.71
C PHE A 235 2.24 1.91 6.61
N GLU A 236 1.08 2.38 6.17
CA GLU A 236 0.06 2.96 7.02
C GLU A 236 -1.25 2.20 6.78
N LEU A 237 -1.97 1.96 7.86
CA LEU A 237 -3.17 1.12 7.86
C LEU A 237 -4.34 1.93 8.41
N LEU A 238 -5.50 1.78 7.78
CA LEU A 238 -6.76 2.33 8.27
C LEU A 238 -7.81 1.23 8.29
N ASN A 239 -8.28 0.86 9.47
CA ASN A 239 -9.54 0.15 9.63
C ASN A 239 -10.67 1.20 9.67
N PRO A 240 -11.55 1.26 8.65
CA PRO A 240 -12.59 2.27 8.56
C PRO A 240 -13.78 2.00 9.47
N GLU A 241 -13.88 0.84 10.12
CA GLU A 241 -14.97 0.54 11.06
C GLU A 241 -15.06 1.58 12.19
N GLY A 242 -13.91 2.01 12.73
CA GLY A 242 -13.83 3.06 13.73
C GLY A 242 -14.24 4.44 13.20
N LEU A 243 -13.96 4.74 11.93
CA LEU A 243 -14.25 6.04 11.29
C LEU A 243 -15.75 6.31 11.22
N PHE A 244 -16.55 5.27 10.93
CA PHE A 244 -17.98 5.42 10.72
C PHE A 244 -18.81 5.32 12.01
N ARG A 245 -18.29 4.66 13.06
CA ARG A 245 -18.98 4.59 14.37
C ARG A 245 -19.10 5.96 15.05
N SER A 246 -18.07 6.81 14.98
CA SER A 246 -18.08 8.14 15.59
C SER A 246 -18.85 9.19 14.78
N SER A 247 -19.01 8.95 13.47
CA SER A 247 -19.71 9.86 12.55
C SER A 247 -21.24 9.76 12.62
N ALA A 248 -21.79 8.88 13.48
CA ALA A 248 -23.23 8.72 13.71
C ALA A 248 -23.92 9.98 14.31
N HIS A 249 -23.14 11.00 14.71
CA HIS A 249 -23.66 12.28 15.20
C HIS A 249 -23.69 13.40 14.14
N VAL A 250 -23.19 13.19 12.93
CA VAL A 250 -23.32 14.17 11.83
C VAL A 250 -24.62 13.89 11.07
N THR A 251 -25.69 14.44 11.62
CA THR A 251 -26.95 14.82 10.97
C THR A 251 -27.29 14.12 9.65
N THR A 252 -28.18 13.13 9.75
CA THR A 252 -29.18 12.86 8.71
C THR A 252 -30.01 14.14 8.49
N SER A 253 -29.60 15.00 7.57
CA SER A 253 -30.51 16.00 7.01
C SER A 253 -31.41 15.26 6.01
N PRO A 254 -32.73 15.14 6.26
CA PRO A 254 -33.66 14.70 5.23
C PRO A 254 -33.76 15.85 4.22
N ILE A 255 -33.60 15.54 2.92
CA ILE A 255 -33.60 16.46 1.77
C ILE A 255 -32.19 17.05 1.49
N GLY A 256 -31.54 16.50 0.46
CA GLY A 256 -30.45 17.16 -0.27
C GLY A 256 -29.04 16.71 0.13
N LYS A 257 -28.41 15.88 -0.73
CA LYS A 257 -26.96 15.72 -0.94
C LYS A 257 -26.06 16.32 0.15
N ALA A 258 -26.03 15.72 1.34
CA ALA A 258 -24.99 16.04 2.32
C ALA A 258 -23.65 15.65 1.69
N HIS A 259 -22.80 16.65 1.42
CA HIS A 259 -21.47 16.48 0.84
C HIS A 259 -20.62 15.65 1.80
N TRP A 260 -20.58 14.35 1.56
CA TRP A 260 -19.53 13.48 2.04
C TRP A 260 -18.45 13.41 0.95
N PRO A 261 -17.16 13.59 1.29
CA PRO A 261 -16.64 13.72 2.65
C PRO A 261 -16.94 15.11 3.24
N PRO A 262 -17.12 15.24 4.56
CA PRO A 262 -17.00 16.53 5.22
C PRO A 262 -15.59 17.09 4.93
N ASP A 263 -15.35 18.37 5.24
CA ASP A 263 -14.05 19.02 5.02
C ASP A 263 -12.88 18.06 5.33
N SER A 264 -11.88 17.96 4.44
CA SER A 264 -10.82 16.93 4.55
C SER A 264 -10.16 16.85 5.93
N ASN A 265 -10.16 17.98 6.66
CA ASN A 265 -9.66 18.07 8.03
C ASN A 265 -10.50 17.31 9.05
N SER A 266 -11.83 17.25 8.94
CA SER A 266 -12.67 16.50 9.90
C SER A 266 -12.53 15.00 9.73
N VAL A 267 -12.50 14.49 8.50
CA VAL A 267 -12.25 13.06 8.24
C VAL A 267 -10.89 12.66 8.78
N TYR A 268 -9.85 13.46 8.51
CA TYR A 268 -8.51 13.17 9.00
C TYR A 268 -8.43 13.16 10.54
N ARG A 269 -9.10 14.10 11.22
CA ARG A 269 -9.20 14.08 12.70
C ARG A 269 -9.90 12.83 13.21
N GLU A 270 -10.94 12.38 12.53
CA GLU A 270 -11.68 11.19 12.93
C GLU A 270 -10.86 9.91 12.71
N MET A 271 -10.10 9.84 11.62
CA MET A 271 -9.10 8.79 11.42
C MET A 271 -8.12 8.76 12.60
N GLN A 272 -7.55 9.91 12.99
CA GLN A 272 -6.62 9.96 14.13
C GLN A 272 -7.27 9.47 15.44
N ARG A 273 -8.55 9.79 15.68
CA ARG A 273 -9.29 9.30 16.85
C ARG A 273 -9.53 7.80 16.82
N SER A 274 -9.68 7.20 15.65
CA SER A 274 -9.81 5.74 15.49
C SER A 274 -8.47 5.01 15.63
N GLY A 275 -7.38 5.69 16.01
CA GLY A 275 -6.06 5.10 16.16
C GLY A 275 -5.25 5.02 14.86
N TYR A 276 -5.71 5.64 13.76
CA TYR A 276 -4.93 5.73 12.52
C TYR A 276 -3.59 6.43 12.77
N GLN A 277 -2.52 5.76 12.35
CA GLN A 277 -1.18 6.31 12.36
C GLN A 277 -0.74 6.62 10.93
N PRO A 278 -0.46 7.90 10.60
CA PRO A 278 0.03 8.26 9.28
C PRO A 278 1.39 7.63 9.00
N LEU A 279 1.72 7.50 7.70
CA LEU A 279 3.01 6.98 7.23
C LEU A 279 4.23 7.57 7.97
N ALA A 280 4.16 8.86 8.33
CA ALA A 280 5.22 9.56 9.04
C ALA A 280 5.62 8.91 10.38
N PHE A 281 4.68 8.25 11.06
CA PHE A 281 4.95 7.54 12.30
C PHE A 281 5.89 6.35 12.07
N ARG A 282 5.58 5.51 11.08
CA ARG A 282 6.42 4.36 10.71
C ARG A 282 7.75 4.78 10.10
N VAL A 283 7.77 5.85 9.30
CA VAL A 283 9.04 6.43 8.81
C VAL A 283 9.95 6.83 9.97
N ARG A 284 9.40 7.53 10.97
CA ARG A 284 10.15 7.96 12.16
C ARG A 284 10.66 6.76 12.94
N GLU A 285 9.84 5.72 13.12
CA GLU A 285 10.25 4.51 13.83
C GLU A 285 11.41 3.79 13.15
N LEU A 286 11.31 3.57 11.83
CA LEU A 286 12.37 2.92 11.03
C LEU A 286 13.66 3.75 10.97
N LEU A 287 13.53 5.08 10.95
CA LEU A 287 14.68 5.97 10.99
C LEU A 287 15.39 5.90 12.35
N LEU A 288 14.62 5.93 13.45
CA LEU A 288 15.15 5.90 14.80
C LEU A 288 15.75 4.53 15.17
N SER A 289 15.29 3.45 14.56
CA SER A 289 15.88 2.11 14.70
C SER A 289 17.09 1.87 13.79
N GLY A 290 17.46 2.84 12.95
CA GLY A 290 18.61 2.73 12.06
C GLY A 290 18.36 1.89 10.80
N VAL A 291 17.11 1.57 10.46
CA VAL A 291 16.78 0.72 9.30
C VAL A 291 16.85 1.50 7.98
N ILE A 292 16.50 2.79 8.01
CA ILE A 292 16.51 3.67 6.83
C ILE A 292 17.35 4.92 7.09
N PRO A 293 18.07 5.46 6.08
CA PRO A 293 18.82 6.70 6.24
C PRO A 293 17.90 7.93 6.23
N VAL A 294 18.40 9.06 6.76
CA VAL A 294 17.70 10.36 6.76
C VAL A 294 17.19 10.75 5.37
N SER A 295 17.97 10.50 4.32
CA SER A 295 17.61 10.86 2.94
C SER A 295 16.39 10.08 2.41
N GLU A 296 16.22 8.83 2.82
CA GLU A 296 15.06 8.00 2.48
C GLU A 296 13.84 8.37 3.33
N ALA A 297 14.05 8.65 4.61
CA ALA A 297 12.97 9.15 5.49
C ALA A 297 12.36 10.46 4.97
N LEU A 298 13.20 11.44 4.59
CA LEU A 298 12.73 12.70 4.01
C LEU A 298 11.95 12.48 2.72
N ARG A 299 12.44 11.64 1.81
CA ARG A 299 11.73 11.31 0.56
C ARG A 299 10.39 10.62 0.81
N ALA A 300 10.34 9.70 1.77
CA ALA A 300 9.10 9.04 2.17
C ALA A 300 8.06 10.03 2.70
N LEU A 301 8.51 11.12 3.33
CA LEU A 301 7.65 12.22 3.81
C LEU A 301 7.35 13.29 2.73
N GLY A 302 7.78 13.08 1.48
CA GLY A 302 7.61 14.07 0.41
C GLY A 302 8.52 15.30 0.54
N CYS A 303 9.54 15.24 1.40
CA CYS A 303 10.53 16.29 1.59
C CYS A 303 11.76 16.06 0.71
N ALA A 304 12.29 17.13 0.12
CA ALA A 304 13.54 17.06 -0.64
C ALA A 304 14.76 17.10 0.30
N PRO A 305 15.63 16.07 0.32
CA PRO A 305 16.72 15.98 1.31
C PRO A 305 17.66 17.19 1.32
N HIS A 306 17.97 17.75 0.15
CA HIS A 306 18.89 18.89 0.02
C HIS A 306 18.38 20.14 0.74
N ARG A 307 17.06 20.32 0.89
CA ARG A 307 16.47 21.45 1.65
C ARG A 307 16.76 21.36 3.14
N PHE A 308 17.16 20.19 3.62
CA PHE A 308 17.54 19.93 5.00
C PHE A 308 19.06 19.74 5.15
N GLY A 309 19.86 20.06 4.13
CA GLY A 309 21.33 19.90 4.18
C GLY A 309 21.82 18.46 3.99
N TYR A 310 20.95 17.54 3.54
CA TYR A 310 21.32 16.17 3.24
C TYR A 310 21.36 15.97 1.73
N CYS A 311 22.55 15.79 1.16
CA CYS A 311 22.69 15.50 -0.26
C CYS A 311 22.34 14.04 -0.55
N LEU A 312 21.72 13.80 -1.71
CA LEU A 312 21.63 12.45 -2.24
C LEU A 312 23.02 12.04 -2.75
N PRO A 313 23.45 10.79 -2.52
CA PRO A 313 24.67 10.27 -3.12
C PRO A 313 24.66 10.40 -4.65
N VAL A 314 25.82 10.71 -5.23
CA VAL A 314 26.03 11.22 -6.60
C VAL A 314 25.40 10.35 -7.71
N ALA A 315 25.15 9.06 -7.46
CA ALA A 315 24.54 8.16 -8.44
C ALA A 315 23.03 8.41 -8.68
N PHE A 316 22.35 9.18 -7.83
CA PHE A 316 20.91 9.41 -7.95
C PHE A 316 20.50 10.36 -9.10
N ASP A 317 21.44 11.11 -9.66
CA ASP A 317 21.15 12.15 -10.66
C ASP A 317 21.12 11.63 -12.12
N ARG A 318 21.38 10.34 -12.34
CA ARG A 318 21.46 9.74 -13.69
C ARG A 318 20.37 8.71 -14.02
N ALA A 319 19.41 8.47 -13.11
CA ALA A 319 18.42 7.39 -13.27
C ALA A 319 16.95 7.83 -13.03
N ARG A 320 16.58 9.02 -13.50
CA ARG A 320 15.17 9.42 -13.66
C ARG A 320 14.87 9.72 -15.12
#